data_AF-A0A3Q3AHH5-F1
#
_entry.id   AF-A0A3Q3AHH5-F1
#
_cell.length_a   1.000
_cell.length_b   1.000
_cell.length_c   1.000
_cell.angle_alpha   90.00
_cell.angle_beta   90.00
_cell.angle_gamma   90.00
#
_symmetry.space_group_name_H-M   'P 1'
#
loop_
_entity.id
_entity.type
_entity.pdbx_description
1 polymer ?
#
loop_
_entity_poly.entity_id
_entity_poly.type
_entity_poly.pdbx_seq_one_letter_code
_entity_poly.pdbx_strand_id
1 'polypeptide(L)'
;MDQRRAESELITDPGPVTLYGEFTLNNSRKVRCSVNLTERDLVVQRLTSAPVGRNKVVLSLKDCVGCRAYRGDDNKADRSAYFAAYFYPLKRRWMYSGVSRQRVEQCFRLSALQDPLANLEEAEKWARAVRERSARQQALRDGVLLHGLSRPFRILLLVNPESGKGQARTLYKNHIQRMLNEAGVIHTLIPTERQDHARELVKEADLSLWDAIVIMSGDGLLYEVINGLLERSDCEEAIQTPLGILPSGSGNALAASIHYYSGAPQMCSEDLLVSCGFLLCKGLVSRMDLVSIHLSSGPCLFSFLSMAWGFVADVDIESEKYRHLGAARFTIGTLVRLASLRVYKGKLAYLPATRDSSDLQLPPLDQPVPEDWVVVPEEDFVLMLAMYQSHLAEDLLAAPDAQLDDGVIHLFYVKAGISRSALLRLFLAMEKGAHLDTNCQHLVHAKVRALRLEPKSPEGIITVDGEVVEYGPVQAVVQRGRSRMISG
;
A
#
# COMPACT_ATOMS: atom_id res chain seq x y z
N MET A 1 -7.92 -43.32 15.98
CA MET A 1 -6.77 -43.73 15.14
C MET A 1 -6.72 -42.78 13.95
N ASP A 2 -6.42 -41.50 14.16
CA ASP A 2 -5.11 -40.89 14.47
C ASP A 2 -4.14 -40.91 13.28
N GLN A 3 -4.33 -39.94 12.39
CA GLN A 3 -3.36 -39.52 11.36
C GLN A 3 -3.66 -38.09 10.87
N ARG A 4 -4.02 -37.17 11.78
CA ARG A 4 -4.18 -35.72 11.51
C ARG A 4 -3.70 -34.85 12.68
N ARG A 5 -2.66 -35.30 13.38
CA ARG A 5 -2.08 -34.61 14.56
C ARG A 5 -0.56 -34.43 14.49
N ALA A 6 0.00 -34.48 13.28
CA ALA A 6 1.43 -34.34 13.04
C ALA A 6 1.70 -33.46 11.81
N GLU A 7 1.17 -32.24 11.80
CA GLU A 7 1.86 -31.14 11.14
C GLU A 7 2.57 -30.36 12.24
N SER A 8 3.82 -30.77 12.40
CA SER A 8 4.86 -30.29 13.30
C SER A 8 4.77 -28.78 13.51
N GLU A 9 4.66 -28.39 14.78
CA GLU A 9 5.34 -27.20 15.27
C GLU A 9 6.80 -27.29 14.79
N LEU A 10 7.13 -26.58 13.71
CA LEU A 10 8.51 -26.24 13.41
C LEU A 10 8.93 -25.30 14.54
N ILE A 11 9.42 -25.89 15.62
CA ILE A 11 10.29 -25.20 16.57
C ILE A 11 11.54 -24.85 15.76
N THR A 12 11.46 -23.75 15.02
CA THR A 12 12.64 -23.03 14.57
C THR A 12 13.42 -22.71 15.84
N ASP A 13 14.55 -23.39 16.02
CA ASP A 13 15.52 -23.05 17.05
C ASP A 13 15.77 -21.53 16.94
N PRO A 14 15.47 -20.72 17.98
CA PRO A 14 15.36 -19.27 17.85
C PRO A 14 16.69 -18.55 17.55
N GLY A 15 17.75 -19.29 17.18
CA GLY A 15 19.10 -18.79 17.01
C GLY A 15 19.79 -18.54 18.36
N PRO A 16 21.09 -18.22 18.35
CA PRO A 16 21.82 -17.94 19.59
C PRO A 16 21.18 -16.77 20.34
N VAL A 17 20.95 -16.95 21.64
CA VAL A 17 20.45 -15.89 22.53
C VAL A 17 21.55 -14.86 22.70
N THR A 18 21.22 -13.60 22.40
CA THR A 18 22.18 -12.49 22.45
C THR A 18 21.98 -11.59 23.66
N LEU A 19 20.77 -11.61 24.25
CA LEU A 19 20.48 -10.92 25.50
C LEU A 19 19.45 -11.71 26.30
N TYR A 20 19.68 -11.83 27.61
CA TYR A 20 18.82 -12.55 28.56
C TYR A 20 18.56 -11.69 29.78
N GLY A 21 17.33 -11.74 30.29
CA GLY A 21 16.98 -11.09 31.55
C GLY A 21 15.70 -11.66 32.16
N GLU A 22 15.53 -11.44 33.45
CA GLU A 22 14.31 -11.79 34.18
C GLU A 22 13.55 -10.54 34.61
N PHE A 23 12.25 -10.54 34.34
CA PHE A 23 11.39 -9.37 34.50
C PHE A 23 10.06 -9.75 35.14
N THR A 24 9.37 -8.75 35.67
CA THR A 24 7.98 -8.89 36.09
C THR A 24 7.06 -8.33 35.01
N LEU A 25 6.02 -9.07 34.63
CA LEU A 25 5.03 -8.57 33.66
C LEU A 25 4.20 -7.44 34.27
N ASN A 26 4.02 -6.34 33.54
CA ASN A 26 3.28 -5.17 34.06
C ASN A 26 1.84 -5.52 34.48
N ASN A 27 1.15 -6.35 33.68
CA ASN A 27 -0.23 -6.76 33.92
C ASN A 27 -0.40 -7.68 35.15
N SER A 28 0.69 -8.18 35.75
CA SER A 28 0.65 -8.95 37.00
C SER A 28 1.98 -8.87 37.76
N ARG A 29 1.99 -8.07 38.82
CA ARG A 29 3.16 -7.85 39.71
C ARG A 29 3.70 -9.13 40.37
N LYS A 30 2.98 -10.25 40.29
CA LYS A 30 3.38 -11.56 40.86
C LYS A 30 3.95 -12.52 39.82
N VAL A 31 3.84 -12.23 38.52
CA VAL A 31 4.29 -13.13 37.45
C VAL A 31 5.67 -12.72 36.97
N ARG A 32 6.67 -13.53 37.32
CA ARG A 32 8.03 -13.42 36.77
C ARG A 32 8.09 -14.10 35.40
N CYS A 33 8.90 -13.55 34.52
CA CYS A 33 9.19 -14.11 33.21
C CYS A 33 10.67 -13.95 32.89
N SER A 34 11.23 -14.92 32.19
CA SER A 34 12.51 -14.76 31.52
C SER A 34 12.25 -14.27 30.10
N VAL A 35 13.02 -13.30 29.65
CA VAL A 35 12.97 -12.74 28.30
C VAL A 35 14.31 -13.03 27.63
N ASN A 36 14.25 -13.69 26.48
CA ASN A 36 15.40 -13.92 25.62
C ASN A 36 15.20 -13.10 24.35
N LEU A 37 16.21 -12.33 23.97
CA LEU A 37 16.26 -11.64 22.69
C LEU A 37 17.28 -12.34 21.79
N THR A 38 16.79 -12.85 20.67
CA THR A 38 17.62 -13.42 19.60
C THR A 38 17.69 -12.42 18.45
N GLU A 39 18.44 -12.76 17.40
CA GLU A 39 18.51 -11.91 16.20
C GLU A 39 17.15 -11.76 15.49
N ARG A 40 16.23 -12.71 15.68
CA ARG A 40 14.95 -12.76 14.96
C ARG A 40 13.73 -12.61 15.86
N ASP A 41 13.83 -13.00 17.13
CA ASP A 41 12.65 -13.16 17.99
C ASP A 41 12.86 -12.58 19.40
N LEU A 42 11.76 -12.10 19.97
CA LEU A 42 11.61 -11.84 21.40
C LEU A 42 10.83 -13.00 22.04
N VAL A 43 11.51 -13.78 22.87
CA VAL A 43 10.95 -14.97 23.51
C VAL A 43 10.68 -14.67 24.98
N VAL A 44 9.41 -14.70 25.37
CA VAL A 44 8.95 -14.45 26.74
C VAL A 44 8.46 -15.77 27.35
N GLN A 45 9.09 -16.21 28.44
CA GLN A 45 8.71 -17.43 29.14
C GLN A 45 8.31 -17.12 30.58
N ARG A 46 7.07 -17.46 30.95
CA ARG A 46 6.56 -17.30 32.32
C ARG A 46 7.20 -18.33 33.24
N LEU A 47 7.69 -17.86 34.39
CA LEU A 47 8.30 -18.67 35.44
C LEU A 47 7.20 -19.04 36.46
N THR A 48 6.28 -19.93 36.08
CA THR A 48 5.23 -20.47 36.97
C THR A 48 5.38 -21.99 37.12
N SER A 49 4.87 -22.55 38.22
CA SER A 49 4.93 -23.99 38.56
C SER A 49 4.00 -24.91 37.74
N ALA A 50 3.35 -24.41 36.69
CA ALA A 50 2.38 -25.15 35.87
C ALA A 50 3.02 -25.71 34.57
N PRO A 51 2.46 -26.79 33.96
CA PRO A 51 3.20 -27.63 33.01
C PRO A 51 3.65 -26.91 31.73
N VAL A 52 4.78 -27.40 31.22
CA VAL A 52 5.83 -26.77 30.39
C VAL A 52 5.40 -26.26 28.99
N GLY A 53 4.15 -26.45 28.54
CA GLY A 53 3.74 -26.15 27.17
C GLY A 53 3.10 -24.78 26.90
N ARG A 54 2.39 -24.18 27.86
CA ARG A 54 1.57 -22.95 27.62
C ARG A 54 2.18 -21.64 28.12
N ASN A 55 3.43 -21.67 28.59
CA ASN A 55 4.06 -20.55 29.29
C ASN A 55 5.04 -19.74 28.43
N LYS A 56 5.28 -20.13 27.17
CA LYS A 56 6.23 -19.49 26.26
C LYS A 56 5.49 -18.74 25.15
N VAL A 57 5.85 -17.48 24.93
CA VAL A 57 5.37 -16.63 23.84
C VAL A 57 6.58 -16.25 23.00
N VAL A 58 6.53 -16.49 21.69
CA VAL A 58 7.58 -16.12 20.73
C VAL A 58 6.99 -15.03 19.83
N LEU A 59 7.66 -13.89 19.73
CA LEU A 59 7.25 -12.76 18.90
C LEU A 59 8.37 -12.43 17.92
N SER A 60 8.05 -12.49 16.62
CA SER A 60 9.00 -12.14 15.58
C SER A 60 9.31 -10.65 15.59
N LEU A 61 10.59 -10.30 15.55
CA LEU A 61 11.05 -8.92 15.44
C LEU A 61 10.69 -8.30 14.09
N LYS A 62 10.40 -9.12 13.06
CA LYS A 62 9.80 -8.63 11.80
C LYS A 62 8.48 -7.91 12.04
N ASP A 63 7.71 -8.35 13.03
CA ASP A 63 6.41 -7.76 13.37
C ASP A 63 6.49 -6.63 14.42
N CYS A 64 7.68 -6.29 14.90
CA CYS A 64 7.90 -5.24 15.90
C CYS A 64 7.93 -3.85 15.26
N VAL A 65 7.00 -2.96 15.58
CA VAL A 65 6.99 -1.57 15.04
C VAL A 65 7.81 -0.61 15.88
N GLY A 66 8.00 -0.91 17.17
CA GLY A 66 8.76 -0.05 18.06
C GLY A 66 8.91 -0.62 19.47
N CYS A 67 9.82 -0.03 20.23
CA CYS A 67 10.02 -0.33 21.63
C CYS A 67 10.44 0.94 22.37
N ARG A 68 9.86 1.19 23.54
CA ARG A 68 10.18 2.37 24.37
C ARG A 68 10.54 1.97 25.79
N ALA A 69 11.39 2.77 26.42
CA ALA A 69 11.70 2.69 27.84
C ALA A 69 11.18 3.94 28.55
N TYR A 70 10.71 3.80 29.80
CA TYR A 70 10.19 4.89 30.61
C TYR A 70 10.24 4.56 32.10
N ARG A 71 10.16 5.58 32.96
CA ARG A 71 10.10 5.41 34.43
C ARG A 71 8.67 5.14 34.89
N GLY A 72 8.52 4.48 36.03
CA GLY A 72 7.23 4.40 36.73
C GLY A 72 6.67 5.79 37.09
N ASP A 73 5.37 5.85 37.39
CA ASP A 73 4.70 7.10 37.76
C ASP A 73 5.49 7.89 38.81
N ASP A 74 5.46 9.23 38.70
CA ASP A 74 6.20 10.21 39.53
C ASP A 74 5.90 10.18 41.04
N ASN A 75 5.17 9.17 41.51
CA ASN A 75 5.13 8.87 42.93
C ASN A 75 6.55 8.52 43.37
N LYS A 76 7.16 9.38 44.20
CA LYS A 76 8.56 9.32 44.69
C LYS A 76 9.02 7.96 45.29
N ALA A 77 8.10 7.01 45.44
CA ALA A 77 8.36 5.66 45.92
C ALA A 77 8.57 4.60 44.81
N ASP A 78 8.12 4.82 43.55
CA ASP A 78 8.33 3.84 42.48
C ASP A 78 9.70 4.04 41.83
N ARG A 79 10.65 3.17 42.20
CA ARG A 79 12.02 3.15 41.64
C ARG A 79 12.12 2.32 40.36
N SER A 80 11.00 1.86 39.84
CA SER A 80 10.96 0.93 38.71
C SER A 80 11.12 1.66 37.39
N ALA A 81 11.72 0.96 36.43
CA ALA A 81 11.68 1.33 35.02
C ALA A 81 10.92 0.27 34.23
N TYR A 82 10.50 0.63 33.03
CA TYR A 82 9.72 -0.23 32.16
C TYR A 82 10.31 -0.15 30.77
N PHE A 83 10.31 -1.28 30.05
CA PHE A 83 10.36 -1.25 28.60
C PHE A 83 9.15 -1.98 28.02
N ALA A 84 8.59 -1.40 26.97
CA ALA A 84 7.43 -1.91 26.27
C ALA A 84 7.76 -2.09 24.79
N ALA A 85 7.55 -3.29 24.27
CA ALA A 85 7.72 -3.63 22.87
C ALA A 85 6.35 -3.85 22.21
N TYR A 86 6.18 -3.26 21.02
CA TYR A 86 4.93 -3.18 20.28
C TYR A 86 5.02 -4.01 19.00
N PHE A 87 4.17 -5.02 18.90
CA PHE A 87 4.14 -5.95 17.78
C PHE A 87 2.77 -5.94 17.12
N TYR A 88 2.75 -6.21 15.82
CA TYR A 88 1.54 -6.37 15.03
C TYR A 88 1.61 -7.67 14.24
N PRO A 89 1.64 -8.87 14.85
CA PRO A 89 1.67 -10.12 14.12
C PRO A 89 0.38 -10.35 13.32
N LEU A 90 0.49 -11.11 12.22
CA LEU A 90 -0.66 -11.66 11.51
C LEU A 90 -1.29 -12.78 12.35
N LYS A 91 -2.59 -12.67 12.64
CA LYS A 91 -3.35 -13.69 13.38
C LYS A 91 -4.63 -14.04 12.63
N ARG A 92 -5.00 -15.33 12.65
CA ARG A 92 -6.31 -15.79 12.14
C ARG A 92 -7.43 -15.23 13.01
N ARG A 93 -8.52 -14.78 12.39
CA ARG A 93 -9.75 -14.44 13.11
C ARG A 93 -10.56 -15.72 13.39
N TRP A 94 -11.23 -15.75 14.54
CA TRP A 94 -12.03 -16.90 14.95
C TRP A 94 -13.37 -17.02 14.21
N MET A 95 -13.92 -15.89 13.71
CA MET A 95 -15.23 -15.84 13.04
C MET A 95 -15.17 -15.84 11.50
N TYR A 96 -14.02 -15.58 10.88
CA TYR A 96 -13.86 -15.49 9.41
C TYR A 96 -12.55 -16.13 8.96
N SER A 97 -12.52 -16.64 7.72
CA SER A 97 -11.37 -17.34 7.12
C SER A 97 -10.18 -16.43 6.74
N GLY A 98 -10.03 -15.27 7.39
CA GLY A 98 -8.99 -14.27 7.09
C GLY A 98 -7.95 -14.13 8.20
N VAL A 99 -6.79 -13.58 7.84
CA VAL A 99 -5.78 -13.11 8.79
C VAL A 99 -5.82 -11.59 8.87
N SER A 100 -5.53 -11.03 10.04
CA SER A 100 -5.29 -9.60 10.16
C SER A 100 -4.20 -9.28 11.18
N ARG A 101 -3.60 -8.08 11.01
CA ARG A 101 -2.59 -7.54 11.91
C ARG A 101 -3.25 -7.19 13.24
N GLN A 102 -2.76 -7.75 14.34
CA GLN A 102 -3.29 -7.50 15.68
C GLN A 102 -2.22 -6.95 16.60
N ARG A 103 -2.53 -5.84 17.28
CA ARG A 103 -1.62 -5.25 18.26
C ARG A 103 -1.36 -6.22 19.42
N VAL A 104 -0.08 -6.43 19.74
CA VAL A 104 0.41 -7.16 20.90
C VAL A 104 1.45 -6.28 21.60
N GLU A 105 1.20 -5.98 22.87
CA GLU A 105 2.14 -5.24 23.71
C GLU A 105 2.75 -6.18 24.74
N GLN A 106 4.07 -6.17 24.84
CA GLN A 106 4.80 -6.80 25.93
C GLN A 106 5.49 -5.73 26.75
N CYS A 107 5.04 -5.53 27.99
CA CYS A 107 5.58 -4.55 28.91
C CYS A 107 6.21 -5.24 30.12
N PHE A 108 7.49 -4.93 30.33
CA PHE A 108 8.34 -5.55 31.32
C PHE A 108 8.77 -4.51 32.35
N ARG A 109 8.59 -4.85 33.63
CA ARG A 109 9.00 -4.02 34.76
C ARG A 109 10.37 -4.45 35.27
N LEU A 110 11.26 -3.48 35.42
CA LEU A 110 12.57 -3.58 36.03
C LEU A 110 12.55 -2.90 37.40
N SER A 111 12.87 -3.65 38.44
CA SER A 111 12.96 -3.15 39.81
C SER A 111 14.09 -3.84 40.59
N ALA A 112 15.12 -4.31 39.88
CA ALA A 112 16.20 -5.10 40.48
C ALA A 112 17.20 -4.21 41.22
N LEU A 113 17.39 -2.97 40.76
CA LEU A 113 18.36 -2.04 41.33
C LEU A 113 17.70 -1.06 42.29
N GLN A 114 18.45 -0.65 43.31
CA GLN A 114 18.03 0.38 44.26
C GLN A 114 18.00 1.77 43.63
N ASP A 115 18.80 1.98 42.58
CA ASP A 115 18.88 3.23 41.84
C ASP A 115 17.87 3.26 40.68
N PRO A 116 16.91 4.21 40.68
CA PRO A 116 15.98 4.41 39.58
C PRO A 116 16.66 4.72 38.23
N LEU A 117 17.82 5.40 38.24
CA LEU A 117 18.55 5.73 37.02
C LEU A 117 19.09 4.47 36.37
N ALA A 118 19.78 3.62 37.15
CA ALA A 118 20.30 2.35 36.65
C ALA A 118 19.19 1.41 36.14
N ASN A 119 18.01 1.39 36.77
CA ASN A 119 16.86 0.63 36.23
C ASN A 119 16.42 1.18 34.85
N LEU A 120 16.41 2.51 34.67
CA LEU A 120 16.06 3.13 33.39
C LEU A 120 17.11 2.84 32.31
N GLU A 121 18.39 2.93 32.63
CA GLU A 121 19.48 2.61 31.69
C GLU A 121 19.39 1.17 31.17
N GLU A 122 19.09 0.21 32.05
CA GLU A 122 18.89 -1.18 31.63
C GLU A 122 17.63 -1.30 30.76
N ALA A 123 16.52 -0.63 31.10
CA ALA A 123 15.32 -0.62 30.25
C ALA A 123 15.59 -0.01 28.86
N GLU A 124 16.38 1.06 28.78
CA GLU A 124 16.80 1.68 27.53
C GLU A 124 17.70 0.79 26.69
N LYS A 125 18.63 0.08 27.33
CA LYS A 125 19.48 -0.94 26.68
C LYS A 125 18.62 -2.02 26.03
N TRP A 126 17.62 -2.55 26.73
CA TRP A 126 16.67 -3.51 26.15
C TRP A 126 15.86 -2.91 25.00
N ALA A 127 15.32 -1.71 25.18
CA ALA A 127 14.52 -1.07 24.14
C ALA A 127 15.34 -0.79 22.88
N ARG A 128 16.59 -0.31 23.02
CA ARG A 128 17.54 -0.11 21.93
C ARG A 128 17.86 -1.42 21.22
N ALA A 129 18.19 -2.46 21.99
CA ALA A 129 18.50 -3.79 21.48
C ALA A 129 17.36 -4.41 20.65
N VAL A 130 16.10 -4.22 21.06
CA VAL A 130 14.92 -4.67 20.30
C VAL A 130 14.74 -3.85 19.02
N ARG A 131 14.86 -2.51 19.09
CA ARG A 131 14.72 -1.62 17.93
C ARG A 131 15.75 -1.91 16.85
N GLU A 132 17.03 -2.04 17.22
CA GLU A 132 18.13 -2.31 16.29
C GLU A 132 17.96 -3.64 15.56
N ARG A 133 17.60 -4.71 16.28
CA ARG A 133 17.37 -6.03 15.67
C ARG A 133 16.13 -6.04 14.78
N SER A 134 15.04 -5.39 15.22
CA SER A 134 13.86 -5.21 14.37
C SER A 134 14.20 -4.48 13.06
N ALA A 135 15.02 -3.42 13.11
CA ALA A 135 15.46 -2.70 11.92
C ALA A 135 16.37 -3.54 11.00
N ARG A 136 17.24 -4.39 11.55
CA ARG A 136 18.07 -5.30 10.73
C ARG A 136 17.25 -6.37 10.01
N GLN A 137 16.18 -6.86 10.63
CA GLN A 137 15.25 -7.80 9.99
C GLN A 137 14.48 -7.18 8.81
N GLN A 138 14.44 -5.84 8.72
CA GLN A 138 13.73 -5.08 7.69
C GLN A 138 14.59 -4.83 6.46
N ALA A 139 15.92 -4.76 6.61
CA ALA A 139 16.82 -4.42 5.51
C ALA A 139 16.98 -5.55 4.47
N LEU A 140 16.64 -6.81 4.79
CA LEU A 140 16.74 -7.93 3.84
C LEU A 140 15.37 -8.38 3.35
N ARG A 141 15.07 -8.09 2.08
CA ARG A 141 13.96 -8.73 1.35
C ARG A 141 14.52 -9.38 0.09
N ASP A 142 14.36 -10.70 -0.03
CA ASP A 142 14.88 -11.52 -1.14
C ASP A 142 16.38 -11.30 -1.46
N GLY A 143 17.16 -10.93 -0.44
CA GLY A 143 18.61 -10.65 -0.57
C GLY A 143 18.96 -9.22 -1.00
N VAL A 144 17.97 -8.36 -1.25
CA VAL A 144 18.15 -6.95 -1.62
C VAL A 144 18.04 -6.05 -0.39
N LEU A 145 18.95 -5.08 -0.28
CA LEU A 145 18.93 -4.04 0.77
C LEU A 145 17.90 -2.96 0.43
N LEU A 146 16.77 -2.94 1.15
CA LEU A 146 15.79 -1.86 1.04
C LEU A 146 16.27 -0.61 1.79
N HIS A 147 16.05 0.57 1.19
CA HIS A 147 16.36 1.84 1.84
C HIS A 147 15.22 2.23 2.80
N GLY A 148 15.50 2.27 4.09
CA GLY A 148 14.56 2.71 5.12
C GLY A 148 14.73 4.18 5.48
N LEU A 149 13.64 4.83 5.88
CA LEU A 149 13.69 6.15 6.51
C LEU A 149 14.45 6.08 7.83
N SER A 150 15.34 7.05 8.06
CA SER A 150 16.13 7.14 9.30
C SER A 150 15.23 7.49 10.49
N ARG A 151 15.36 6.76 11.60
CA ARG A 151 14.52 6.98 12.80
C ARG A 151 15.15 8.02 13.74
N PRO A 152 14.34 8.86 14.42
CA PRO A 152 12.93 9.10 14.16
C PRO A 152 12.76 9.88 12.84
N PHE A 153 11.67 9.62 12.12
CA PHE A 153 11.30 10.41 10.94
C PHE A 153 9.98 11.14 11.15
N ARG A 154 9.81 12.24 10.43
CA ARG A 154 8.69 13.18 10.48
C ARG A 154 7.86 13.02 9.22
N ILE A 155 6.55 12.89 9.37
CA ILE A 155 5.63 12.79 8.23
C ILE A 155 4.61 13.92 8.23
N LEU A 156 4.34 14.45 7.04
CA LEU A 156 3.14 15.24 6.78
C LEU A 156 2.00 14.28 6.43
N LEU A 157 0.95 14.23 7.23
CA LEU A 157 -0.20 13.35 7.00
C LEU A 157 -1.39 14.17 6.49
N LEU A 158 -1.68 14.05 5.20
CA LEU A 158 -2.85 14.67 4.57
C LEU A 158 -4.04 13.73 4.67
N VAL A 159 -5.17 14.22 5.20
CA VAL A 159 -6.39 13.42 5.36
C VAL A 159 -7.57 14.12 4.71
N ASN A 160 -8.35 13.42 3.89
CA ASN A 160 -9.66 13.91 3.47
C ASN A 160 -10.72 13.42 4.48
N PRO A 161 -11.31 14.30 5.32
CA PRO A 161 -12.26 13.90 6.35
C PRO A 161 -13.52 13.20 5.80
N GLU A 162 -13.93 13.55 4.58
CA GLU A 162 -15.12 13.02 3.91
C GLU A 162 -14.86 11.65 3.25
N SER A 163 -13.61 11.18 3.24
CA SER A 163 -13.27 9.85 2.73
C SER A 163 -13.89 8.74 3.58
N GLY A 164 -14.29 7.65 2.92
CA GLY A 164 -14.71 6.42 3.60
C GLY A 164 -15.96 6.62 4.47
N LYS A 165 -17.06 7.07 3.86
CA LYS A 165 -18.32 7.40 4.56
C LYS A 165 -18.12 8.39 5.72
N GLY A 166 -17.15 9.31 5.60
CA GLY A 166 -16.82 10.31 6.63
C GLY A 166 -16.09 9.75 7.85
N GLN A 167 -15.49 8.55 7.76
CA GLN A 167 -14.89 7.87 8.90
C GLN A 167 -13.36 8.04 9.00
N ALA A 168 -12.71 8.68 8.03
CA ALA A 168 -11.25 8.78 7.96
C ALA A 168 -10.60 9.29 9.27
N ARG A 169 -11.16 10.35 9.90
CA ARG A 169 -10.65 10.87 11.18
C ARG A 169 -10.79 9.88 12.33
N THR A 170 -11.89 9.12 12.36
CA THR A 170 -12.14 8.10 13.39
C THR A 170 -11.18 6.92 13.21
N LEU A 171 -11.01 6.45 11.97
CA LEU A 171 -10.07 5.40 11.61
C LEU A 171 -8.64 5.78 11.99
N TYR A 172 -8.25 7.03 11.74
CA TYR A 172 -6.95 7.56 12.13
C TYR A 172 -6.73 7.46 13.64
N LYS A 173 -7.68 8.00 14.44
CA LYS A 173 -7.59 8.00 15.91
C LYS A 173 -7.56 6.58 16.49
N ASN A 174 -8.38 5.69 15.94
CA ASN A 174 -8.57 4.34 16.48
C ASN A 174 -7.41 3.39 16.13
N HIS A 175 -6.85 3.50 14.92
CA HIS A 175 -5.91 2.50 14.40
C HIS A 175 -4.51 3.04 14.15
N ILE A 176 -4.39 4.24 13.57
CA ILE A 176 -3.12 4.74 13.02
C ILE A 176 -2.35 5.57 14.04
N GLN A 177 -3.00 6.54 14.69
CA GLN A 177 -2.33 7.50 15.57
C GLN A 177 -1.50 6.80 16.66
N ARG A 178 -2.10 5.80 17.32
CA ARG A 178 -1.41 5.02 18.35
C ARG A 178 -0.23 4.23 17.78
N MET A 179 -0.40 3.63 16.60
CA MET A 179 0.64 2.84 15.95
C MET A 179 1.86 3.70 15.60
N LEU A 180 1.62 4.89 15.04
CA LEU A 180 2.68 5.87 14.73
C LEU A 180 3.43 6.29 16.00
N ASN A 181 2.71 6.58 17.09
CA ASN A 181 3.33 6.92 18.38
C ASN A 181 4.20 5.79 18.94
N GLU A 182 3.71 4.55 18.86
CA GLU A 182 4.44 3.36 19.32
C GLU A 182 5.67 3.07 18.47
N ALA A 183 5.64 3.41 17.19
CA ALA A 183 6.75 3.34 16.26
C ALA A 183 7.71 4.55 16.36
N GLY A 184 7.39 5.56 17.17
CA GLY A 184 8.17 6.80 17.28
C GLY A 184 8.18 7.64 16.01
N VAL A 185 7.12 7.58 15.21
CA VAL A 185 6.94 8.40 14.00
C VAL A 185 6.27 9.71 14.38
N ILE A 186 7.00 10.80 14.18
CA ILE A 186 6.49 12.16 14.41
C ILE A 186 5.59 12.51 13.23
N HIS A 187 4.37 12.99 13.48
CA HIS A 187 3.41 13.22 12.42
C HIS A 187 2.59 14.48 12.67
N THR A 188 2.33 15.22 11.59
CA THR A 188 1.44 16.38 11.58
C THR A 188 0.26 16.09 10.67
N LEU A 189 -0.94 16.09 11.23
CA LEU A 189 -2.18 15.81 10.50
C LEU A 189 -2.77 17.12 9.93
N ILE A 190 -2.89 17.21 8.61
CA ILE A 190 -3.58 18.32 7.93
C ILE A 190 -4.83 17.78 7.22
N PRO A 191 -6.04 18.20 7.63
CA PRO A 191 -7.25 17.88 6.91
C PRO A 191 -7.36 18.70 5.62
N THR A 192 -7.71 18.06 4.51
CA THR A 192 -8.11 18.76 3.29
C THR A 192 -9.57 19.18 3.38
N GLU A 193 -9.95 20.16 2.56
CA GLU A 193 -11.24 20.88 2.70
C GLU A 193 -12.06 20.85 1.43
N ARG A 194 -11.41 20.72 0.26
CA ARG A 194 -12.02 20.72 -1.06
C ARG A 194 -11.10 20.00 -2.05
N GLN A 195 -11.62 19.75 -3.24
CA GLN A 195 -10.85 19.28 -4.39
C GLN A 195 -9.69 20.22 -4.69
N ASP A 196 -8.55 19.65 -5.10
CA ASP A 196 -7.27 20.33 -5.37
C ASP A 196 -6.61 21.01 -4.16
N HIS A 197 -7.19 20.96 -2.96
CA HIS A 197 -6.55 21.54 -1.77
C HIS A 197 -5.22 20.83 -1.45
N ALA A 198 -5.11 19.51 -1.64
CA ALA A 198 -3.83 18.83 -1.40
C ALA A 198 -2.77 19.23 -2.44
N ARG A 199 -3.19 19.38 -3.71
CA ARG A 199 -2.33 19.83 -4.81
C ARG A 199 -1.71 21.19 -4.51
N GLU A 200 -2.54 22.16 -4.12
CA GLU A 200 -2.08 23.50 -3.73
C GLU A 200 -1.15 23.47 -2.51
N LEU A 201 -1.51 22.72 -1.47
CA LEU A 201 -0.71 22.61 -0.24
C LEU A 201 0.71 22.10 -0.52
N VAL A 202 0.85 21.00 -1.29
CA VAL A 202 2.18 20.43 -1.55
C VAL A 202 2.99 21.25 -2.54
N LYS A 203 2.33 22.01 -3.41
CA LYS A 203 2.98 22.94 -4.33
C LYS A 203 3.65 24.10 -3.60
N GLU A 204 3.07 24.55 -2.49
CA GLU A 204 3.59 25.69 -1.70
C GLU A 204 4.39 25.27 -0.46
N ALA A 205 4.25 24.03 0.02
CA ALA A 205 4.89 23.57 1.23
C ALA A 205 6.43 23.55 1.15
N ASP A 206 7.08 23.82 2.28
CA ASP A 206 8.49 23.50 2.49
C ASP A 206 8.63 22.01 2.83
N LEU A 207 9.07 21.23 1.83
CA LEU A 207 9.21 19.78 1.95
C LEU A 207 10.38 19.37 2.85
N SER A 208 11.35 20.25 3.12
CA SER A 208 12.51 19.95 3.99
C SER A 208 12.13 19.70 5.45
N LEU A 209 10.91 20.09 5.84
CA LEU A 209 10.34 19.86 7.16
C LEU A 209 9.91 18.40 7.38
N TRP A 210 9.78 17.62 6.31
CA TRP A 210 9.21 16.27 6.35
C TRP A 210 10.12 15.26 5.66
N ASP A 211 10.20 14.06 6.21
CA ASP A 211 10.93 12.94 5.62
C ASP A 211 10.04 12.13 4.67
N ALA A 212 8.72 12.28 4.78
CA ALA A 212 7.72 11.69 3.87
C ALA A 212 6.37 12.44 3.93
N ILE A 213 5.58 12.30 2.86
CA ILE A 213 4.19 12.75 2.80
C ILE A 213 3.29 11.51 2.79
N VAL A 214 2.32 11.44 3.69
CA VAL A 214 1.41 10.31 3.84
C VAL A 214 -0.02 10.76 3.56
N ILE A 215 -0.69 10.03 2.68
CA ILE A 215 -2.05 10.32 2.22
C ILE A 215 -3.00 9.33 2.89
N MET A 216 -3.96 9.84 3.66
CA MET A 216 -5.06 9.06 4.22
C MET A 216 -6.37 9.43 3.53
N SER A 217 -6.65 8.71 2.44
CA SER A 217 -7.84 8.87 1.59
C SER A 217 -7.97 7.66 0.67
N GLY A 218 -8.64 7.82 -0.49
CA GLY A 218 -8.50 6.92 -1.63
C GLY A 218 -7.44 7.42 -2.62
N ASP A 219 -7.40 6.78 -3.79
CA ASP A 219 -6.39 7.04 -4.83
C ASP A 219 -6.38 8.51 -5.34
N GLY A 220 -7.55 9.17 -5.45
CA GLY A 220 -7.66 10.53 -5.98
C GLY A 220 -6.90 11.61 -5.18
N LEU A 221 -6.75 11.48 -3.86
CA LEU A 221 -5.96 12.46 -3.08
C LEU A 221 -4.46 12.32 -3.34
N LEU A 222 -3.99 11.10 -3.64
CA LEU A 222 -2.60 10.88 -4.05
C LEU A 222 -2.35 11.44 -5.45
N TYR A 223 -3.33 11.34 -6.35
CA TYR A 223 -3.28 11.98 -7.67
C TYR A 223 -3.05 13.49 -7.56
N GLU A 224 -3.81 14.18 -6.67
CA GLU A 224 -3.60 15.60 -6.38
C GLU A 224 -2.18 15.89 -5.88
N VAL A 225 -1.67 15.08 -4.94
CA VAL A 225 -0.33 15.26 -4.36
C VAL A 225 0.77 15.09 -5.41
N ILE A 226 0.74 14.01 -6.21
CA ILE A 226 1.78 13.74 -7.22
C ILE A 226 1.83 14.86 -8.26
N ASN A 227 0.67 15.27 -8.79
CA ASN A 227 0.62 16.34 -9.78
C ASN A 227 0.99 17.70 -9.16
N GLY A 228 0.63 17.96 -7.89
CA GLY A 228 1.04 19.17 -7.17
C GLY A 228 2.55 19.26 -6.97
N LEU A 229 3.22 18.14 -6.65
CA LEU A 229 4.68 18.08 -6.54
C LEU A 229 5.37 18.30 -7.89
N LEU A 230 4.82 17.72 -8.96
CA LEU A 230 5.39 17.83 -10.31
C LEU A 230 5.13 19.19 -10.99
N GLU A 231 4.23 20.00 -10.46
CA GLU A 231 4.02 21.39 -10.86
C GLU A 231 4.99 22.40 -10.25
N ARG A 232 5.79 21.98 -9.27
CA ARG A 232 6.74 22.87 -8.61
C ARG A 232 7.93 23.19 -9.50
N SER A 233 8.63 24.29 -9.23
CA SER A 233 9.87 24.64 -9.94
C SER A 233 11.01 23.66 -9.65
N ASP A 234 11.01 23.04 -8.47
CA ASP A 234 11.95 22.02 -7.99
C ASP A 234 11.39 20.59 -8.15
N CYS A 235 10.53 20.35 -9.14
CA CYS A 235 9.77 19.10 -9.29
C CYS A 235 10.60 17.81 -9.24
N GLU A 236 11.79 17.81 -9.84
CA GLU A 236 12.68 16.64 -9.88
C GLU A 236 13.20 16.24 -8.48
N GLU A 237 13.37 17.21 -7.58
CA GLU A 237 13.70 16.95 -6.17
C GLU A 237 12.43 16.65 -5.36
N ALA A 238 11.38 17.44 -5.57
CA ALA A 238 10.12 17.33 -4.84
C ALA A 238 9.48 15.93 -4.96
N ILE A 239 9.46 15.35 -6.18
CA ILE A 239 8.90 14.01 -6.43
C ILE A 239 9.71 12.87 -5.78
N GLN A 240 10.96 13.13 -5.39
CA GLN A 240 11.79 12.17 -4.63
C GLN A 240 11.44 12.14 -3.14
N THR A 241 10.55 13.02 -2.66
CA THR A 241 9.99 12.94 -1.32
C THR A 241 9.18 11.64 -1.20
N PRO A 242 9.52 10.73 -0.27
CA PRO A 242 8.79 9.48 -0.11
C PRO A 242 7.31 9.71 0.17
N LEU A 243 6.46 8.98 -0.55
CA LEU A 243 5.02 9.03 -0.42
C LEU A 243 4.50 7.76 0.29
N GLY A 244 3.48 7.88 1.11
CA GLY A 244 2.80 6.75 1.76
C GLY A 244 1.30 6.84 1.59
N ILE A 245 0.62 5.69 1.54
CA ILE A 245 -0.84 5.63 1.44
C ILE A 245 -1.45 4.85 2.61
N LEU A 246 -2.50 5.41 3.19
CA LEU A 246 -3.33 4.80 4.22
C LEU A 246 -4.77 4.75 3.70
N PRO A 247 -5.29 3.57 3.36
CA PRO A 247 -6.58 3.47 2.69
C PRO A 247 -7.71 3.84 3.64
N SER A 248 -8.43 4.90 3.28
CA SER A 248 -9.66 5.30 3.94
C SER A 248 -10.73 5.76 2.94
N GLY A 249 -10.53 5.54 1.64
CA GLY A 249 -11.46 5.90 0.57
C GLY A 249 -12.36 4.75 0.13
N SER A 250 -13.09 4.97 -0.98
CA SER A 250 -13.85 3.92 -1.68
C SER A 250 -13.03 3.23 -2.78
N GLY A 251 -12.04 3.91 -3.36
CA GLY A 251 -11.00 3.33 -4.23
C GLY A 251 -9.67 3.38 -3.50
N ASN A 252 -9.09 2.21 -3.24
CA ASN A 252 -7.84 2.03 -2.49
C ASN A 252 -6.92 1.06 -3.24
N ALA A 253 -6.90 1.16 -4.57
CA ALA A 253 -6.26 0.20 -5.45
C ALA A 253 -4.74 0.19 -5.29
N LEU A 254 -4.10 1.36 -5.11
CA LEU A 254 -2.66 1.40 -4.85
C LEU A 254 -2.32 0.79 -3.48
N ALA A 255 -3.12 1.06 -2.45
CA ALA A 255 -2.90 0.49 -1.12
C ALA A 255 -3.00 -1.05 -1.15
N ALA A 256 -3.98 -1.58 -1.89
CA ALA A 256 -4.12 -3.02 -2.11
C ALA A 256 -2.93 -3.60 -2.90
N SER A 257 -2.45 -2.89 -3.92
CA SER A 257 -1.27 -3.27 -4.69
C SER A 257 -0.01 -3.33 -3.83
N ILE A 258 0.27 -2.29 -3.05
CA ILE A 258 1.39 -2.25 -2.11
C ILE A 258 1.32 -3.40 -1.11
N HIS A 259 0.13 -3.66 -0.56
CA HIS A 259 -0.07 -4.75 0.37
C HIS A 259 0.17 -6.12 -0.29
N TYR A 260 -0.33 -6.32 -1.51
CA TYR A 260 -0.07 -7.53 -2.30
C TYR A 260 1.42 -7.72 -2.55
N TYR A 261 2.12 -6.66 -2.94
CA TYR A 261 3.56 -6.68 -3.14
C TYR A 261 4.31 -6.98 -1.85
N SER A 262 3.77 -6.77 -0.65
CA SER A 262 4.43 -7.19 0.60
C SER A 262 4.44 -8.72 0.81
N GLY A 263 3.73 -9.48 -0.03
CA GLY A 263 3.54 -10.93 0.12
C GLY A 263 2.55 -11.32 1.22
N ALA A 264 1.86 -10.34 1.81
CA ALA A 264 0.82 -10.59 2.79
C ALA A 264 -0.47 -11.10 2.13
N PRO A 265 -1.28 -11.93 2.82
CA PRO A 265 -2.56 -12.38 2.30
C PRO A 265 -3.51 -11.20 2.05
N GLN A 266 -4.36 -11.29 1.02
CA GLN A 266 -5.30 -10.22 0.68
C GLN A 266 -6.14 -9.77 1.90
N MET A 267 -6.27 -8.45 2.05
CA MET A 267 -7.03 -7.78 3.09
C MET A 267 -7.83 -6.64 2.48
N CYS A 268 -8.95 -6.29 3.10
CA CYS A 268 -9.82 -5.21 2.67
C CYS A 268 -10.19 -4.32 3.87
N SER A 269 -10.69 -3.12 3.59
CA SER A 269 -11.25 -2.21 4.61
C SER A 269 -10.27 -1.93 5.77
N GLU A 270 -10.73 -1.99 7.03
CA GLU A 270 -9.91 -1.67 8.21
C GLU A 270 -8.67 -2.56 8.37
N ASP A 271 -8.76 -3.83 7.97
CA ASP A 271 -7.61 -4.74 8.09
C ASP A 271 -6.49 -4.34 7.11
N LEU A 272 -6.85 -3.88 5.91
CA LEU A 272 -5.91 -3.29 4.95
C LEU A 272 -5.30 -2.01 5.52
N LEU A 273 -6.10 -1.11 6.10
CA LEU A 273 -5.61 0.12 6.74
C LEU A 273 -4.59 -0.17 7.84
N VAL A 274 -4.87 -1.11 8.75
CA VAL A 274 -3.93 -1.49 9.82
C VAL A 274 -2.64 -2.08 9.23
N SER A 275 -2.75 -2.86 8.16
CA SER A 275 -1.58 -3.43 7.50
C SER A 275 -0.73 -2.36 6.80
N CYS A 276 -1.32 -1.45 6.02
CA CYS A 276 -0.62 -0.31 5.44
C CYS A 276 0.00 0.60 6.51
N GLY A 277 -0.71 0.83 7.62
CA GLY A 277 -0.18 1.53 8.79
C GLY A 277 1.07 0.86 9.37
N PHE A 278 1.08 -0.48 9.42
CA PHE A 278 2.24 -1.25 9.83
C PHE A 278 3.41 -1.08 8.85
N LEU A 279 3.19 -1.15 7.54
CA LEU A 279 4.22 -0.92 6.51
C LEU A 279 4.79 0.51 6.60
N LEU A 280 3.91 1.51 6.79
CA LEU A 280 4.32 2.89 7.07
C LEU A 280 5.21 2.97 8.31
N CYS A 281 4.81 2.29 9.39
CA CYS A 281 5.60 2.18 10.60
C CYS A 281 6.85 1.32 10.45
N LYS A 282 7.13 0.71 9.28
CA LYS A 282 8.45 0.18 8.94
C LYS A 282 9.29 1.22 8.23
N GLY A 283 8.67 2.01 7.35
CA GLY A 283 9.32 3.12 6.66
C GLY A 283 10.30 2.65 5.59
N LEU A 284 10.07 1.46 5.02
CA LEU A 284 10.85 0.92 3.90
C LEU A 284 10.32 1.51 2.60
N VAL A 285 11.24 2.07 1.80
CA VAL A 285 10.92 2.85 0.61
C VAL A 285 11.38 2.11 -0.64
N SER A 286 10.46 1.95 -1.57
CA SER A 286 10.72 1.42 -2.92
C SER A 286 10.55 2.54 -3.95
N ARG A 287 11.13 2.36 -5.13
CA ARG A 287 10.79 3.21 -6.28
C ARG A 287 9.43 2.80 -6.83
N MET A 288 8.74 3.76 -7.45
CA MET A 288 7.49 3.51 -8.16
C MET A 288 7.50 4.26 -9.48
N ASP A 289 7.08 3.56 -10.53
CA ASP A 289 6.88 4.12 -11.86
C ASP A 289 5.76 5.16 -11.84
N LEU A 290 5.94 6.20 -12.66
CA LEU A 290 4.85 7.09 -13.03
C LEU A 290 4.67 7.04 -14.55
N VAL A 291 3.47 7.28 -15.02
CA VAL A 291 3.16 7.36 -16.43
C VAL A 291 2.80 8.80 -16.77
N SER A 292 3.53 9.40 -17.70
CA SER A 292 3.20 10.73 -18.20
C SER A 292 2.13 10.62 -19.28
N ILE A 293 1.04 11.33 -19.08
CA ILE A 293 -0.14 11.38 -19.94
C ILE A 293 -0.16 12.71 -20.69
N HIS A 294 -0.08 12.65 -22.01
CA HIS A 294 -0.19 13.81 -22.87
C HIS A 294 -1.59 13.83 -23.51
N LEU A 295 -2.36 14.84 -23.15
CA LEU A 295 -3.69 15.11 -23.69
C LEU A 295 -3.61 15.96 -24.96
N SER A 296 -4.74 16.09 -25.66
CA SER A 296 -4.84 16.88 -26.89
C SER A 296 -4.68 18.37 -26.63
N SER A 297 -5.29 18.88 -25.57
CA SER A 297 -5.13 20.24 -25.10
C SER A 297 -4.97 20.26 -23.58
N GLY A 298 -3.80 20.65 -23.11
CA GLY A 298 -3.53 20.76 -21.68
C GLY A 298 -2.09 20.46 -21.29
N PRO A 299 -1.75 20.67 -20.01
CA PRO A 299 -0.47 20.25 -19.47
C PRO A 299 -0.36 18.73 -19.45
N CYS A 300 0.87 18.23 -19.51
CA CYS A 300 1.16 16.82 -19.25
C CYS A 300 0.75 16.48 -17.81
N LEU A 301 -0.05 15.42 -17.65
CA LEU A 301 -0.44 14.88 -16.36
C LEU A 301 0.43 13.68 -16.00
N PHE A 302 0.47 13.33 -14.72
CA PHE A 302 1.14 12.12 -14.25
C PHE A 302 0.16 11.21 -13.54
N SER A 303 0.28 9.93 -13.85
CA SER A 303 -0.62 8.88 -13.40
C SER A 303 0.19 7.74 -12.78
N PHE A 304 -0.26 7.22 -11.65
CA PHE A 304 0.45 6.19 -10.89
C PHE A 304 -0.27 4.84 -10.85
N LEU A 305 -1.55 4.81 -11.22
CA LEU A 305 -2.40 3.63 -11.08
C LEU A 305 -2.91 3.13 -12.43
N SER A 306 -3.67 3.95 -13.16
CA SER A 306 -4.36 3.50 -14.35
C SER A 306 -4.82 4.60 -15.30
N MET A 307 -5.03 4.22 -16.56
CA MET A 307 -5.83 4.97 -17.52
C MET A 307 -6.88 4.05 -18.15
N ALA A 308 -8.14 4.47 -18.17
CA ALA A 308 -9.24 3.67 -18.68
C ALA A 308 -10.07 4.41 -19.74
N TRP A 309 -10.59 3.65 -20.69
CA TRP A 309 -11.53 4.11 -21.72
C TRP A 309 -12.58 3.03 -22.01
N GLY A 310 -13.80 3.47 -22.28
CA GLY A 310 -14.93 2.59 -22.54
C GLY A 310 -15.53 2.04 -21.24
N PHE A 311 -15.80 0.73 -21.18
CA PHE A 311 -16.59 0.12 -20.10
C PHE A 311 -16.11 0.49 -18.69
N VAL A 312 -14.81 0.44 -18.41
CA VAL A 312 -14.26 0.71 -17.07
C VAL A 312 -14.43 2.18 -16.70
N ALA A 313 -14.12 3.11 -17.61
CA ALA A 313 -14.31 4.54 -17.40
C ALA A 313 -15.80 4.90 -17.18
N ASP A 314 -16.71 4.27 -17.93
CA ASP A 314 -18.16 4.43 -17.71
C ASP A 314 -18.56 3.94 -16.31
N VAL A 315 -18.01 2.82 -15.83
CA VAL A 315 -18.29 2.31 -14.47
C VAL A 315 -17.76 3.26 -13.40
N ASP A 316 -16.53 3.76 -13.55
CA ASP A 316 -15.90 4.67 -12.59
C ASP A 316 -16.79 5.90 -12.34
N ILE A 317 -17.22 6.55 -13.43
CA ILE A 317 -17.96 7.80 -13.37
C ILE A 317 -19.44 7.59 -13.09
N GLU A 318 -20.11 6.65 -13.78
CA GLU A 318 -21.55 6.45 -13.58
C GLU A 318 -21.87 5.85 -12.20
N SER A 319 -20.90 5.21 -11.52
CA SER A 319 -21.08 4.68 -10.17
C SER A 319 -20.89 5.72 -9.06
N GLU A 320 -20.45 6.94 -9.36
CA GLU A 320 -20.29 8.02 -8.36
C GLU A 320 -21.61 8.37 -7.66
N LYS A 321 -22.76 8.23 -8.34
CA LYS A 321 -24.09 8.37 -7.72
C LYS A 321 -24.36 7.36 -6.59
N TYR A 322 -23.58 6.28 -6.54
CA TYR A 322 -23.62 5.24 -5.52
C TYR A 322 -22.47 5.33 -4.51
N ARG A 323 -21.75 6.47 -4.42
CA ARG A 323 -20.59 6.64 -3.52
C ARG A 323 -20.88 6.30 -2.06
N HIS A 324 -22.14 6.46 -1.61
CA HIS A 324 -22.60 6.07 -0.27
C HIS A 324 -22.47 4.56 0.02
N LEU A 325 -22.39 3.71 -1.01
CA LEU A 325 -22.18 2.27 -0.90
C LEU A 325 -20.70 1.90 -0.70
N GLY A 326 -19.76 2.84 -0.79
CA GLY A 326 -18.32 2.57 -0.72
C GLY A 326 -17.83 1.77 -1.93
N ALA A 327 -16.90 0.84 -1.71
CA ALA A 327 -16.29 0.03 -2.77
C ALA A 327 -17.32 -0.78 -3.59
N ALA A 328 -18.44 -1.21 -2.98
CA ALA A 328 -19.50 -1.96 -3.65
C ALA A 328 -20.13 -1.23 -4.85
N ARG A 329 -19.95 0.10 -4.95
CA ARG A 329 -20.40 0.90 -6.10
C ARG A 329 -19.84 0.39 -7.43
N PHE A 330 -18.61 -0.12 -7.44
CA PHE A 330 -17.94 -0.58 -8.66
C PHE A 330 -18.54 -1.89 -9.15
N THR A 331 -18.84 -2.83 -8.24
CA THR A 331 -19.56 -4.07 -8.57
C THR A 331 -20.95 -3.77 -9.14
N ILE A 332 -21.70 -2.87 -8.50
CA ILE A 332 -23.04 -2.49 -8.97
C ILE A 332 -22.97 -1.79 -10.33
N GLY A 333 -22.05 -0.83 -10.48
CA GLY A 333 -21.81 -0.12 -11.75
C GLY A 333 -21.48 -1.10 -12.87
N THR A 334 -20.59 -2.07 -12.60
CA THR A 334 -20.23 -3.15 -13.53
C THR A 334 -21.45 -3.95 -13.96
N LEU A 335 -22.31 -4.38 -13.02
CA LEU A 335 -23.52 -5.15 -13.37
C LEU A 335 -24.51 -4.33 -14.20
N VAL A 336 -24.69 -3.05 -13.87
CA VAL A 336 -25.57 -2.13 -14.62
C VAL A 336 -25.04 -1.89 -16.04
N ARG A 337 -23.74 -1.65 -16.20
CA ARG A 337 -23.10 -1.48 -17.52
C ARG A 337 -23.07 -2.79 -18.31
N LEU A 338 -22.91 -3.92 -17.66
CA LEU A 338 -22.97 -5.23 -18.32
C LEU A 338 -24.35 -5.50 -18.94
N ALA A 339 -25.43 -5.14 -18.23
CA ALA A 339 -26.80 -5.25 -18.75
C ALA A 339 -27.04 -4.36 -19.99
N SER A 340 -26.31 -3.24 -20.09
CA SER A 340 -26.42 -2.24 -21.14
C SER A 340 -25.10 -2.04 -21.89
N LEU A 341 -24.43 -3.16 -22.22
CA LEU A 341 -23.09 -3.19 -22.82
C LEU A 341 -23.01 -2.33 -24.09
N ARG A 342 -22.01 -1.46 -24.15
CA ARG A 342 -21.71 -0.54 -25.25
C ARG A 342 -20.44 -0.97 -26.00
N VAL A 343 -20.30 -0.46 -27.22
CA VAL A 343 -19.10 -0.57 -28.04
C VAL A 343 -18.60 0.84 -28.33
N TYR A 344 -17.29 1.02 -28.27
CA TYR A 344 -16.59 2.28 -28.40
C TYR A 344 -15.65 2.19 -29.60
N LYS A 345 -15.69 3.23 -30.45
CA LYS A 345 -14.87 3.29 -31.66
C LYS A 345 -13.62 4.11 -31.41
N GLY A 346 -12.46 3.57 -31.75
CA GLY A 346 -11.18 4.24 -31.55
C GLY A 346 -10.05 3.57 -32.31
N LYS A 347 -8.89 4.22 -32.39
CA LYS A 347 -7.63 3.58 -32.78
C LYS A 347 -6.76 3.41 -31.54
N LEU A 348 -6.10 2.26 -31.44
CA LEU A 348 -5.17 1.97 -30.37
C LEU A 348 -3.83 1.56 -30.99
N ALA A 349 -2.76 2.19 -30.55
CA ALA A 349 -1.40 1.82 -30.91
C ALA A 349 -0.54 1.76 -29.66
N TYR A 350 0.48 0.90 -29.64
CA TYR A 350 1.38 0.77 -28.50
C TYR A 350 2.79 0.34 -28.90
N LEU A 351 3.75 0.71 -28.06
CA LEU A 351 5.13 0.25 -28.15
C LEU A 351 5.35 -0.91 -27.16
N PRO A 352 5.63 -2.15 -27.62
CA PRO A 352 5.87 -3.29 -26.74
C PRO A 352 7.08 -3.10 -25.82
N ALA A 353 7.02 -3.68 -24.61
CA ALA A 353 8.08 -3.57 -23.61
C ALA A 353 9.38 -4.33 -23.93
N THR A 354 9.37 -5.24 -24.90
CA THR A 354 10.56 -5.99 -25.32
C THR A 354 11.59 -5.15 -26.07
N ARG A 355 11.27 -3.89 -26.37
CA ARG A 355 12.15 -2.99 -27.13
C ARG A 355 12.86 -2.03 -26.20
N ASP A 356 14.16 -2.23 -26.04
CA ASP A 356 15.04 -1.32 -25.32
C ASP A 356 15.27 -0.05 -26.15
N SER A 357 14.42 0.96 -25.95
CA SER A 357 14.74 2.34 -26.34
C SER A 357 14.93 3.18 -25.08
N SER A 358 16.17 3.56 -24.83
CA SER A 358 16.55 4.46 -23.71
C SER A 358 16.07 5.89 -23.93
N ASP A 359 15.79 6.29 -25.18
CA ASP A 359 15.36 7.63 -25.57
C ASP A 359 14.03 7.58 -26.33
N LEU A 360 12.95 7.21 -25.63
CA LEU A 360 11.62 7.23 -26.24
C LEU A 360 11.11 8.67 -26.37
N GLN A 361 11.20 9.23 -27.59
CA GLN A 361 10.53 10.47 -27.95
C GLN A 361 9.15 10.16 -28.52
N LEU A 362 8.10 10.57 -27.80
CA LEU A 362 6.73 10.47 -28.31
C LEU A 362 6.52 11.51 -29.41
N PRO A 363 6.01 11.12 -30.60
CA PRO A 363 5.61 12.10 -31.59
C PRO A 363 4.45 12.96 -31.06
N PRO A 364 4.28 14.18 -31.60
CA PRO A 364 3.04 14.94 -31.42
C PRO A 364 1.79 14.12 -31.73
N LEU A 365 0.68 14.44 -31.07
CA LEU A 365 -0.60 13.71 -31.22
C LEU A 365 -1.20 13.85 -32.63
N ASP A 366 -0.87 14.91 -33.36
CA ASP A 366 -1.31 15.18 -34.73
C ASP A 366 -0.45 14.48 -35.81
N GLN A 367 0.66 13.86 -35.41
CA GLN A 367 1.54 13.08 -36.29
C GLN A 367 1.25 11.59 -36.17
N PRO A 368 1.48 10.77 -37.21
CA PRO A 368 1.32 9.33 -37.12
C PRO A 368 2.26 8.74 -36.04
N VAL A 369 1.84 7.62 -35.45
CA VAL A 369 2.74 6.85 -34.59
C VAL A 369 3.92 6.31 -35.40
N PRO A 370 5.10 6.13 -34.79
CA PRO A 370 6.26 5.59 -35.49
C PRO A 370 5.99 4.18 -36.05
N GLU A 371 6.66 3.81 -37.13
CA GLU A 371 6.47 2.51 -37.81
C GLU A 371 6.76 1.30 -36.92
N ASP A 372 7.55 1.51 -35.87
CA ASP A 372 7.94 0.47 -34.94
C ASP A 372 6.82 0.19 -33.91
N TRP A 373 5.78 1.01 -33.82
CA TRP A 373 4.62 0.75 -32.96
C TRP A 373 3.70 -0.32 -33.53
N VAL A 374 3.06 -1.07 -32.64
CA VAL A 374 1.99 -2.00 -33.01
C VAL A 374 0.68 -1.22 -33.08
N VAL A 375 0.11 -1.13 -34.28
CA VAL A 375 -1.23 -0.57 -34.50
C VAL A 375 -2.25 -1.70 -34.43
N VAL A 376 -3.21 -1.59 -33.51
CA VAL A 376 -4.29 -2.57 -33.37
C VAL A 376 -5.23 -2.45 -34.56
N PRO A 377 -5.48 -3.54 -35.33
CA PRO A 377 -6.30 -3.48 -36.53
C PRO A 377 -7.79 -3.33 -36.23
N GLU A 378 -8.24 -3.79 -35.05
CA GLU A 378 -9.61 -3.58 -34.60
C GLU A 378 -9.86 -2.11 -34.21
N GLU A 379 -11.03 -1.59 -34.59
CA GLU A 379 -11.45 -0.23 -34.22
C GLU A 379 -12.64 -0.21 -33.25
N ASP A 380 -13.28 -1.35 -33.02
CA ASP A 380 -14.44 -1.52 -32.15
C ASP A 380 -14.04 -2.24 -30.85
N PHE A 381 -14.14 -1.54 -29.72
CA PHE A 381 -13.73 -2.02 -28.40
C PHE A 381 -14.89 -1.99 -27.41
N VAL A 382 -14.84 -2.86 -26.41
CA VAL A 382 -15.65 -2.73 -25.19
C VAL A 382 -14.91 -1.89 -24.15
N LEU A 383 -13.60 -2.08 -24.02
CA LEU A 383 -12.77 -1.29 -23.11
C LEU A 383 -11.31 -1.30 -23.56
N MET A 384 -10.59 -0.27 -23.12
CA MET A 384 -9.14 -0.24 -22.97
C MET A 384 -8.82 0.13 -21.54
N LEU A 385 -7.90 -0.60 -20.91
CA LEU A 385 -7.43 -0.38 -19.56
C LEU A 385 -5.91 -0.51 -19.54
N ALA A 386 -5.22 0.58 -19.24
CA ALA A 386 -3.80 0.60 -18.93
C ALA A 386 -3.63 0.57 -17.42
N MET A 387 -3.02 -0.49 -16.88
CA MET A 387 -2.70 -0.64 -15.46
C MET A 387 -1.20 -0.52 -15.24
N TYR A 388 -0.80 0.18 -14.19
CA TYR A 388 0.61 0.28 -13.77
C TYR A 388 0.85 -0.45 -12.45
N GLN A 389 -0.22 -0.74 -11.72
CA GLN A 389 -0.21 -1.49 -10.47
C GLN A 389 -1.11 -2.72 -10.57
N SER A 390 -0.92 -3.66 -9.65
CA SER A 390 -1.58 -4.96 -9.70
C SER A 390 -3.10 -4.90 -9.52
N HIS A 391 -3.60 -4.00 -8.68
CA HIS A 391 -5.01 -3.91 -8.34
C HIS A 391 -5.68 -2.74 -9.04
N LEU A 392 -6.90 -2.95 -9.55
CA LEU A 392 -7.82 -1.90 -10.01
C LEU A 392 -8.73 -1.41 -8.88
N ALA A 393 -9.01 -2.27 -7.90
CA ALA A 393 -9.72 -1.99 -6.66
C ALA A 393 -9.23 -2.94 -5.57
N GLU A 394 -9.64 -2.76 -4.30
CA GLU A 394 -9.20 -3.63 -3.17
C GLU A 394 -9.37 -5.13 -3.43
N ASP A 395 -10.40 -5.49 -4.19
CA ASP A 395 -10.81 -6.85 -4.49
C ASP A 395 -10.62 -7.23 -5.95
N LEU A 396 -9.97 -6.39 -6.78
CA LEU A 396 -9.81 -6.64 -8.22
C LEU A 396 -8.33 -6.66 -8.62
N LEU A 397 -7.74 -7.85 -8.69
CA LEU A 397 -6.38 -8.09 -9.15
C LEU A 397 -6.34 -8.10 -10.70
N ALA A 398 -6.19 -6.92 -11.28
CA ALA A 398 -6.21 -6.69 -12.72
C ALA A 398 -4.88 -7.04 -13.41
N ALA A 399 -3.74 -6.83 -12.76
CA ALA A 399 -2.41 -7.12 -13.30
C ALA A 399 -1.56 -7.93 -12.29
N PRO A 400 -1.77 -9.26 -12.18
CA PRO A 400 -1.07 -10.09 -11.19
C PRO A 400 0.47 -10.01 -11.24
N ASP A 401 1.02 -9.82 -12.43
CA ASP A 401 2.47 -9.78 -12.67
C ASP A 401 3.10 -8.40 -12.49
N ALA A 402 2.31 -7.36 -12.18
CA ALA A 402 2.82 -6.00 -12.05
C ALA A 402 3.73 -5.87 -10.82
N GLN A 403 4.72 -4.98 -10.91
CA GLN A 403 5.55 -4.55 -9.78
C GLN A 403 5.54 -3.02 -9.69
N LEU A 404 6.03 -2.44 -8.58
CA LEU A 404 6.05 -0.98 -8.43
C LEU A 404 6.88 -0.27 -9.50
N ASP A 405 7.98 -0.88 -9.96
CA ASP A 405 8.97 -0.27 -10.85
C ASP A 405 9.47 -1.18 -11.98
N ASP A 406 8.59 -2.05 -12.50
CA ASP A 406 8.91 -2.97 -13.61
C ASP A 406 9.11 -2.28 -14.97
N GLY A 407 8.83 -0.97 -15.05
CA GLY A 407 9.05 -0.15 -16.24
C GLY A 407 8.06 -0.43 -17.36
N VAL A 408 6.87 -0.97 -17.05
CA VAL A 408 5.86 -1.33 -18.05
C VAL A 408 4.46 -0.85 -17.70
N ILE A 409 3.65 -0.66 -18.74
CA ILE A 409 2.20 -0.51 -18.68
C ILE A 409 1.60 -1.85 -19.05
N HIS A 410 0.75 -2.40 -18.17
CA HIS A 410 -0.08 -3.56 -18.47
C HIS A 410 -1.32 -3.10 -19.24
N LEU A 411 -1.24 -3.17 -20.57
CA LEU A 411 -2.32 -2.79 -21.47
C LEU A 411 -3.28 -3.97 -21.66
N PHE A 412 -4.53 -3.77 -21.28
CA PHE A 412 -5.65 -4.66 -21.54
C PHE A 412 -6.62 -3.98 -22.49
N TYR A 413 -7.12 -4.71 -23.47
CA TYR A 413 -8.28 -4.26 -24.23
C TYR A 413 -9.19 -5.44 -24.55
N VAL A 414 -10.48 -5.15 -24.60
CA VAL A 414 -11.50 -6.14 -24.95
C VAL A 414 -12.13 -5.72 -26.27
N LYS A 415 -12.03 -6.60 -27.26
CA LYS A 415 -12.61 -6.40 -28.59
C LYS A 415 -14.14 -6.48 -28.54
N ALA A 416 -14.79 -5.75 -29.44
CA ALA A 416 -16.22 -5.96 -29.69
C ALA A 416 -16.52 -7.42 -30.10
N GLY A 417 -17.74 -7.89 -29.83
CA GLY A 417 -18.16 -9.27 -30.07
C GLY A 417 -18.14 -10.18 -28.84
N ILE A 418 -17.50 -9.76 -27.74
CA ILE A 418 -17.57 -10.50 -26.48
C ILE A 418 -19.01 -10.57 -25.95
N SER A 419 -19.42 -11.74 -25.45
CA SER A 419 -20.72 -11.90 -24.81
C SER A 419 -20.71 -11.36 -23.37
N ARG A 420 -21.87 -10.89 -22.90
CA ARG A 420 -22.04 -10.41 -21.50
C ARG A 420 -21.62 -11.48 -20.48
N SER A 421 -21.91 -12.76 -20.74
CA SER A 421 -21.53 -13.86 -19.84
C SER A 421 -20.02 -14.12 -19.86
N ALA A 422 -19.33 -13.95 -21.00
CA ALA A 422 -17.88 -14.02 -21.04
C ALA A 422 -17.24 -12.84 -20.28
N LEU A 423 -17.74 -11.62 -20.47
CA LEU A 423 -17.25 -10.45 -19.75
C LEU A 423 -17.48 -10.56 -18.22
N LEU A 424 -18.63 -11.08 -17.79
CA LEU A 424 -18.89 -11.37 -16.37
C LEU A 424 -17.91 -12.41 -15.81
N ARG A 425 -17.60 -13.46 -16.56
CA ARG A 425 -16.60 -14.46 -16.15
C ARG A 425 -15.21 -13.85 -15.99
N LEU A 426 -14.82 -12.94 -16.88
CA LEU A 426 -13.56 -12.20 -16.74
C LEU A 426 -13.55 -11.38 -15.45
N PHE A 427 -14.62 -10.61 -15.19
CA PHE A 427 -14.75 -9.81 -13.98
C PHE A 427 -14.67 -10.66 -12.70
N LEU A 428 -15.42 -11.77 -12.62
CA LEU A 428 -15.38 -12.66 -11.45
C LEU A 428 -14.02 -13.35 -11.28
N ALA A 429 -13.34 -13.68 -12.38
CA ALA A 429 -12.01 -14.28 -12.33
C ALA A 429 -10.92 -13.27 -11.90
N MET A 430 -11.15 -11.96 -12.13
CA MET A 430 -10.24 -10.89 -11.75
C MET A 430 -10.08 -10.74 -10.25
N GLU A 431 -11.07 -11.14 -9.45
CA GLU A 431 -10.97 -11.16 -7.98
C GLU A 431 -9.74 -11.93 -7.48
N LYS A 432 -9.37 -13.00 -8.21
CA LYS A 432 -8.21 -13.85 -7.91
C LYS A 432 -7.07 -13.69 -8.91
N GLY A 433 -7.14 -12.72 -9.81
CA GLY A 433 -6.16 -12.54 -10.88
C GLY A 433 -6.18 -13.60 -11.98
N ALA A 434 -7.18 -14.49 -12.02
CA ALA A 434 -7.23 -15.63 -12.94
C ALA A 434 -7.93 -15.32 -14.27
N HIS A 435 -8.22 -14.05 -14.56
CA HIS A 435 -8.98 -13.65 -15.74
C HIS A 435 -8.20 -13.85 -17.05
N LEU A 436 -6.86 -13.81 -17.00
CA LEU A 436 -6.00 -14.14 -18.13
C LEU A 436 -5.99 -15.63 -18.45
N ASP A 437 -6.18 -16.49 -17.45
CA ASP A 437 -6.25 -17.96 -17.61
C ASP A 437 -7.56 -18.44 -18.26
N THR A 438 -8.54 -17.55 -18.42
CA THR A 438 -9.83 -17.90 -19.04
C THR A 438 -9.73 -18.14 -20.55
N ASN A 439 -8.59 -17.84 -21.18
CA ASN A 439 -8.36 -17.95 -22.63
C ASN A 439 -9.44 -17.25 -23.47
N CYS A 440 -9.96 -16.13 -22.98
CA CYS A 440 -10.95 -15.35 -23.71
C CYS A 440 -10.32 -14.69 -24.94
N GLN A 441 -10.70 -15.14 -26.14
CA GLN A 441 -10.17 -14.63 -27.42
C GLN A 441 -10.40 -13.13 -27.66
N HIS A 442 -11.34 -12.52 -26.93
CA HIS A 442 -11.65 -11.09 -27.06
C HIS A 442 -10.81 -10.23 -26.12
N LEU A 443 -10.25 -10.80 -25.05
CA LEU A 443 -9.35 -10.11 -24.13
C LEU A 443 -7.93 -10.22 -24.65
N VAL A 444 -7.27 -9.08 -24.82
CA VAL A 444 -5.85 -9.03 -25.13
C VAL A 444 -5.12 -8.35 -23.98
N HIS A 445 -3.98 -8.91 -23.61
CA HIS A 445 -3.03 -8.33 -22.65
C HIS A 445 -1.67 -8.17 -23.33
N ALA A 446 -1.08 -6.98 -23.21
CA ALA A 446 0.27 -6.68 -23.67
C ALA A 446 1.02 -5.87 -22.61
N LYS A 447 2.30 -6.16 -22.41
CA LYS A 447 3.20 -5.30 -21.63
C LYS A 447 3.83 -4.28 -22.58
N VAL A 448 3.62 -2.99 -22.32
CA VAL A 448 3.97 -1.90 -23.24
C VAL A 448 4.75 -0.80 -22.52
N ARG A 449 5.53 -0.01 -23.25
CA ARG A 449 6.28 1.16 -22.73
C ARG A 449 5.54 2.46 -22.96
N ALA A 450 4.82 2.52 -24.07
CA ALA A 450 3.96 3.62 -24.41
C ALA A 450 2.74 3.12 -25.17
N LEU A 451 1.69 3.93 -25.15
CA LEU A 451 0.47 3.71 -25.92
C LEU A 451 -0.09 5.04 -26.40
N ARG A 452 -0.90 4.97 -27.45
CA ARG A 452 -1.72 6.06 -27.96
C ARG A 452 -3.13 5.54 -28.22
N LEU A 453 -4.10 6.24 -27.67
CA LEU A 453 -5.52 6.02 -27.91
C LEU A 453 -6.09 7.23 -28.65
N GLU A 454 -6.80 6.98 -29.73
CA GLU A 454 -7.52 8.00 -30.51
C GLU A 454 -9.00 7.62 -30.58
N PRO A 455 -9.84 8.09 -29.64
CA PRO A 455 -11.27 7.85 -29.71
C PRO A 455 -11.87 8.51 -30.97
N LYS A 456 -12.79 7.82 -31.65
CA LYS A 456 -13.46 8.32 -32.85
C LYS A 456 -14.87 8.86 -32.58
N SER A 457 -15.45 8.55 -31.43
CA SER A 457 -16.72 9.14 -31.02
C SER A 457 -16.53 10.63 -30.65
N PRO A 458 -17.55 11.47 -30.86
CA PRO A 458 -17.47 12.89 -30.52
C PRO A 458 -17.47 13.13 -28.99
N GLU A 459 -18.06 12.21 -28.23
CA GLU A 459 -18.18 12.30 -26.78
C GLU A 459 -17.87 10.93 -26.15
N GLY A 460 -17.40 10.96 -24.91
CA GLY A 460 -17.15 9.78 -24.10
C GLY A 460 -16.36 10.14 -22.84
N ILE A 461 -15.85 9.11 -22.17
CA ILE A 461 -15.12 9.26 -20.92
C ILE A 461 -13.76 8.57 -21.05
N ILE A 462 -12.71 9.29 -20.65
CA ILE A 462 -11.39 8.74 -20.32
C ILE A 462 -11.14 9.08 -18.86
N THR A 463 -10.72 8.09 -18.08
CA THR A 463 -10.30 8.30 -16.69
C THR A 463 -8.81 8.04 -16.54
N VAL A 464 -8.16 8.82 -15.69
CA VAL A 464 -6.76 8.69 -15.28
C VAL A 464 -6.73 8.68 -13.76
N ASP A 465 -6.25 7.58 -13.17
CA ASP A 465 -6.32 7.28 -11.73
C ASP A 465 -7.74 7.45 -11.13
N GLY A 466 -8.78 7.21 -11.94
CA GLY A 466 -10.19 7.36 -11.59
C GLY A 466 -10.78 8.77 -11.83
N GLU A 467 -9.95 9.75 -12.18
CA GLU A 467 -10.37 11.14 -12.44
C GLU A 467 -10.64 11.37 -13.94
N VAL A 468 -11.68 12.14 -14.27
CA VAL A 468 -12.04 12.45 -15.67
C VAL A 468 -11.01 13.41 -16.27
N VAL A 469 -10.52 13.08 -17.47
CA VAL A 469 -9.66 13.95 -18.26
C VAL A 469 -10.34 14.38 -19.55
N GLU A 470 -9.70 15.30 -20.28
CA GLU A 470 -10.15 15.71 -21.62
C GLU A 470 -10.37 14.48 -22.52
N TYR A 471 -11.52 14.46 -23.18
CA TYR A 471 -11.84 13.41 -24.13
C TYR A 471 -11.26 13.72 -25.52
N GLY A 472 -10.34 12.89 -25.98
CA GLY A 472 -9.71 13.04 -27.29
C GLY A 472 -8.50 12.13 -27.44
N PRO A 473 -7.70 12.31 -28.50
CA PRO A 473 -6.39 11.68 -28.62
C PRO A 473 -5.55 11.87 -27.36
N VAL A 474 -5.02 10.75 -26.84
CA VAL A 474 -4.19 10.71 -25.64
C VAL A 474 -3.04 9.74 -25.85
N GLN A 475 -1.87 10.07 -25.32
CA GLN A 475 -0.72 9.19 -25.31
C GLN A 475 -0.11 9.10 -23.92
N ALA A 476 0.42 7.93 -23.60
CA ALA A 476 0.98 7.62 -22.29
C ALA A 476 2.34 6.96 -22.45
N VAL A 477 3.31 7.31 -21.59
CA VAL A 477 4.63 6.68 -21.54
C VAL A 477 5.07 6.46 -20.10
N VAL A 478 5.60 5.27 -19.81
CA VAL A 478 6.11 4.90 -18.50
C VAL A 478 7.48 5.53 -18.22
N GLN A 479 7.64 6.05 -17.02
CA GLN A 479 8.84 6.69 -16.51
C GLN A 479 9.30 5.92 -15.27
N ARG A 480 10.33 5.10 -15.49
CA ARG A 480 10.74 4.08 -14.53
C ARG A 480 11.26 4.68 -13.22
N GLY A 481 10.70 4.25 -12.09
CA GLY A 481 11.13 4.60 -10.74
C GLY A 481 11.19 6.10 -10.49
N ARG A 482 10.28 6.88 -11.09
CA ARG A 482 10.25 8.34 -11.01
C ARG A 482 9.87 8.85 -9.63
N SER A 483 9.08 8.10 -8.87
CA SER A 483 8.66 8.44 -7.51
C SER A 483 9.14 7.42 -6.49
N ARG A 484 8.96 7.74 -5.20
CA ARG A 484 9.36 6.88 -4.08
C ARG A 484 8.15 6.60 -3.19
N MET A 485 7.86 5.33 -2.93
CA MET A 485 6.71 4.87 -2.14
C MET A 485 7.13 4.07 -0.91
N ILE A 486 6.48 4.31 0.22
CA ILE A 486 6.60 3.48 1.41
C ILE A 486 5.77 2.22 1.20
N SER A 487 6.42 1.07 0.99
CA SER A 487 5.75 -0.15 0.52
C SER A 487 5.98 -1.39 1.38
N GLY A 488 6.83 -1.33 2.41
CA GLY A 488 7.13 -2.49 3.23
C GLY A 488 8.17 -3.41 2.61
#